data_AF-A0A853MGH3-F1
#
_entry.id   AF-A0A853MGH3-F1
#
_cell.length_a   1.000
_cell.length_b   1.000
_cell.length_c   1.000
_cell.angle_alpha   90.00
_cell.angle_beta   90.00
_cell.angle_gamma   90.00
#
_symmetry.space_group_name_H-M   'P 1'
#
loop_
_entity.id
_entity.type
_entity.pdbx_description
1 polymer ?
#
loop_
_entity_poly.entity_id
_entity_poly.type
_entity_poly.pdbx_seq_one_letter_code
_entity_poly.pdbx_strand_id
1 'polypeptide(L)'
;MGKPQKQELIIEKILPIFNTLLLAGIFITLILIFFNNRSKWEYQTIEFTAKESDTAFSDNQKALSYKTIPDISSKILEMGQEHWELVGSYLENETAYPNFGNSEYVTGIQPNVRPQKLVLIFKRPQGFF
;
A
#
# COMPACT_ATOMS: atom_id res chain seq x y z
N MET A 1 -60.54 -45.20 -3.89
CA MET A 1 -59.51 -44.16 -3.71
C MET A 1 -59.22 -44.08 -2.21
N GLY A 2 -58.19 -44.79 -1.74
CA GLY A 2 -57.89 -44.91 -0.31
C GLY A 2 -57.32 -43.61 0.25
N LYS A 3 -57.84 -43.12 1.37
CA LYS A 3 -57.29 -41.94 2.06
C LYS A 3 -55.83 -42.25 2.45
N PRO A 4 -54.87 -41.35 2.20
CA PRO A 4 -53.48 -41.58 2.55
C PRO A 4 -53.34 -41.81 4.06
N GLN A 5 -52.49 -42.77 4.45
CA GLN A 5 -52.21 -43.06 5.86
C GLN A 5 -51.55 -41.83 6.51
N LYS A 6 -51.88 -41.59 7.78
CA LYS A 6 -51.45 -40.39 8.53
C LYS A 6 -49.93 -40.16 8.52
N GLN A 7 -49.13 -41.22 8.38
CA GLN A 7 -47.67 -41.14 8.26
C GLN A 7 -47.19 -40.58 6.92
N GLU A 8 -47.80 -40.95 5.81
CA GLU A 8 -47.42 -40.43 4.48
C GLU A 8 -47.71 -38.93 4.38
N LEU A 9 -48.84 -38.49 4.95
CA LEU A 9 -49.22 -37.08 5.02
C LEU A 9 -48.23 -36.23 5.87
N ILE A 10 -47.60 -36.86 6.86
CA ILE A 10 -46.58 -36.22 7.70
C ILE A 10 -45.27 -36.09 6.91
N ILE A 11 -44.85 -37.14 6.22
CA ILE A 11 -43.63 -37.15 5.40
C ILE A 11 -43.73 -36.11 4.27
N GLU A 12 -44.86 -36.07 3.56
CA GLU A 12 -45.10 -35.14 2.45
C GLU A 12 -45.01 -33.66 2.87
N LYS A 13 -45.36 -33.35 4.13
CA LYS A 13 -45.28 -31.99 4.68
C LYS A 13 -43.93 -31.66 5.30
N ILE A 14 -43.27 -32.62 5.95
CA ILE A 14 -42.01 -32.38 6.68
C ILE A 14 -40.80 -32.39 5.75
N LEU A 15 -40.79 -33.25 4.73
CA LEU A 15 -39.68 -33.36 3.78
C LEU A 15 -39.35 -32.04 3.05
N PRO A 16 -40.30 -31.26 2.51
CA PRO A 16 -39.98 -29.98 1.88
C PRO A 16 -39.47 -28.95 2.90
N ILE A 17 -40.04 -28.91 4.11
CA ILE A 17 -39.57 -28.00 5.18
C ILE A 17 -38.12 -28.31 5.54
N PHE A 18 -37.80 -29.59 5.72
CA PHE A 18 -36.43 -30.05 5.99
C PHE A 18 -35.46 -29.66 4.87
N ASN A 19 -35.82 -29.91 3.60
CA ASN A 19 -34.99 -29.52 2.46
C ASN A 19 -34.79 -28.00 2.35
N THR A 20 -35.82 -27.22 2.69
CA THR A 20 -35.74 -25.75 2.69
C THR A 20 -34.79 -25.25 3.78
N LEU A 21 -34.86 -25.84 4.98
CA LEU A 21 -33.95 -25.54 6.08
C LEU A 21 -32.51 -25.95 5.77
N LEU A 22 -32.32 -27.10 5.12
CA LEU A 22 -31.00 -27.56 4.68
C LEU A 22 -30.37 -26.58 3.67
N LEU A 23 -31.14 -26.16 2.65
CA LEU A 23 -30.70 -25.18 1.65
C LEU A 23 -30.38 -23.82 2.28
N ALA A 24 -31.21 -23.35 3.21
CA ALA A 24 -30.95 -22.11 3.94
C ALA A 24 -29.67 -22.22 4.78
N GLY A 25 -29.43 -23.36 5.42
CA GLY A 25 -28.20 -23.63 6.16
C GLY A 25 -26.95 -23.57 5.27
N ILE A 26 -26.99 -24.20 4.09
CA ILE A 26 -25.90 -24.15 3.10
C ILE A 26 -25.67 -22.72 2.59
N PHE A 27 -26.75 -21.97 2.36
CA PHE A 27 -26.64 -20.59 1.91
C PHE A 27 -26.01 -19.68 2.96
N ILE A 28 -26.38 -19.86 4.24
CA ILE A 28 -25.79 -19.14 5.37
C ILE A 28 -24.31 -19.47 5.53
N THR A 29 -23.91 -20.74 5.40
CA THR A 29 -22.48 -21.11 5.51
C THR A 29 -21.65 -20.52 4.37
N LEU A 30 -22.17 -20.51 3.14
CA LEU A 30 -21.52 -19.84 2.02
C LEU A 30 -21.33 -18.34 2.28
N ILE A 31 -22.36 -17.65 2.77
CA ILE A 31 -22.28 -16.24 3.18
C ILE A 31 -21.17 -16.06 4.22
N LEU A 32 -21.16 -16.86 5.28
CA LEU A 32 -20.16 -16.73 6.35
C LEU A 32 -18.72 -16.94 5.84
N ILE A 33 -18.49 -17.84 4.88
CA ILE A 33 -17.17 -18.03 4.26
C ILE A 33 -16.73 -16.78 3.49
N PHE A 34 -17.64 -16.17 2.72
CA PHE A 34 -17.35 -14.95 1.95
C PHE A 34 -17.04 -13.75 2.86
N PHE A 35 -17.77 -13.58 3.96
CA PHE A 35 -17.57 -12.45 4.88
C PHE A 35 -16.37 -12.61 5.83
N ASN A 36 -15.82 -13.83 5.98
CA ASN A 36 -14.67 -14.06 6.87
C ASN A 36 -13.31 -13.73 6.24
N ASN A 37 -13.28 -13.26 5.00
CA ASN A 37 -12.06 -12.72 4.38
C ASN A 37 -11.75 -11.32 4.94
N ARG A 38 -11.18 -11.26 6.14
CA ARG A 38 -10.45 -10.07 6.55
C ARG A 38 -9.17 -10.00 5.73
N SER A 39 -9.16 -9.16 4.70
CA SER A 39 -7.94 -8.85 3.96
C SER A 39 -6.90 -8.32 4.94
N LYS A 40 -5.88 -9.14 5.20
CA LYS A 40 -4.65 -8.67 5.82
C LYS A 40 -3.91 -7.84 4.77
N TRP A 41 -3.28 -6.76 5.18
CA TRP A 41 -2.56 -5.87 4.28
C TRP A 41 -1.06 -6.10 4.41
N GLU A 42 -0.40 -6.22 3.27
CA GLU A 42 1.05 -6.15 3.14
C GLU A 42 1.44 -4.71 2.80
N TYR A 43 2.52 -4.21 3.39
CA TYR A 43 3.03 -2.85 3.16
C TYR A 43 4.47 -2.90 2.69
N GLN A 44 4.83 -2.01 1.76
CA GLN A 44 6.19 -1.85 1.28
C GLN A 44 6.53 -0.37 1.12
N THR A 45 7.76 -0.01 1.43
CA THR A 45 8.31 1.33 1.24
C THR A 45 9.36 1.32 0.13
N ILE A 46 9.32 2.33 -0.73
CA ILE A 46 10.31 2.56 -1.77
C ILE A 46 10.90 3.95 -1.60
N GLU A 47 12.23 4.03 -1.63
CA GLU A 47 12.97 5.27 -1.43
C GLU A 47 13.65 5.71 -2.73
N PHE A 48 13.54 7.00 -3.04
CA PHE A 48 14.20 7.65 -4.17
C PHE A 48 15.13 8.74 -3.67
N THR A 49 16.44 8.49 -3.76
CA THR A 49 17.46 9.46 -3.38
C THR A 49 17.47 10.62 -4.38
N ALA A 50 17.52 11.85 -3.86
CA ALA A 50 17.64 13.04 -4.67
C ALA A 50 19.00 13.09 -5.38
N LYS A 51 18.99 13.47 -6.66
CA LYS A 51 20.22 13.67 -7.44
C LYS A 51 20.72 15.10 -7.26
N GLU A 52 22.03 15.23 -7.08
CA GLU A 52 22.69 16.53 -7.11
C GLU A 52 22.62 17.09 -8.54
N SER A 53 22.37 18.38 -8.67
CA SER A 53 22.49 19.05 -9.97
C SER A 53 23.96 19.19 -10.35
N ASP A 54 24.30 18.96 -11.62
CA ASP A 54 25.66 19.13 -12.19
C ASP A 54 26.19 20.58 -12.17
N THR A 55 25.47 21.52 -11.55
CA THR A 55 25.84 22.93 -11.43
C THR A 55 26.89 23.18 -10.33
N ALA A 56 27.31 22.16 -9.58
CA ALA A 56 28.35 22.27 -8.57
C ALA A 56 29.73 22.41 -9.22
N PHE A 57 30.28 23.64 -9.26
CA PHE A 57 31.59 23.92 -9.87
C PHE A 57 32.80 23.44 -9.05
N SER A 58 32.61 23.05 -7.78
CA SER A 58 33.66 22.50 -6.89
C SER A 58 33.05 21.79 -5.67
N ASP A 59 33.81 20.92 -5.00
CA ASP A 59 33.36 20.19 -3.80
C ASP A 59 32.84 21.11 -2.68
N ASN A 60 33.42 22.30 -2.55
CA ASN A 60 33.04 23.30 -1.54
C ASN A 60 31.68 23.97 -1.82
N GLN A 61 31.16 23.86 -3.05
CA GLN A 61 29.88 24.46 -3.46
C GLN A 61 28.72 23.46 -3.44
N LYS A 62 28.97 22.17 -3.17
CA LYS A 62 27.93 21.12 -3.13
C LYS A 62 26.82 21.40 -2.13
N ALA A 63 27.12 22.12 -1.04
CA ALA A 63 26.14 22.54 -0.05
C ALA A 63 25.20 23.65 -0.57
N LEU A 64 25.60 24.40 -1.59
CA LEU A 64 24.79 25.43 -2.24
C LEU A 64 23.95 24.87 -3.39
N SER A 65 24.32 23.71 -3.94
CA SER A 65 23.58 23.06 -5.03
C SER A 65 22.21 22.60 -4.58
N TYR A 66 21.22 22.75 -5.47
CA TYR A 66 19.91 22.15 -5.27
C TYR A 66 19.96 20.64 -5.57
N LYS A 67 19.06 19.90 -4.92
CA LYS A 67 18.86 18.47 -5.15
C LYS A 67 17.45 18.26 -5.68
N THR A 68 17.32 17.38 -6.66
CA THR A 68 16.03 17.09 -7.31
C THR A 68 15.73 15.61 -7.21
N ILE A 69 14.48 15.27 -6.89
CA ILE A 69 14.01 13.89 -6.90
C ILE A 69 13.96 13.43 -8.37
N PRO A 70 14.51 12.25 -8.71
CA PRO A 70 14.44 11.72 -10.08
C PRO A 70 12.98 11.48 -10.50
N ASP A 71 12.74 11.36 -11.80
CA ASP A 71 11.44 10.90 -12.29
C ASP A 71 11.17 9.48 -11.76
N ILE A 72 10.02 9.32 -11.10
CA ILE A 72 9.57 8.08 -10.43
C ILE A 72 8.41 7.41 -11.18
N SER A 73 7.95 8.00 -12.28
CA SER A 73 6.72 7.59 -12.97
C SER A 73 6.76 6.13 -13.41
N SER A 74 7.91 5.67 -13.91
CA SER A 74 8.12 4.27 -14.31
C SER A 74 7.97 3.31 -13.14
N LYS A 75 8.50 3.65 -11.96
CA LYS A 75 8.42 2.79 -10.78
C LYS A 75 7.01 2.76 -10.19
N ILE A 76 6.29 3.88 -10.19
CA ILE A 76 4.89 3.90 -9.80
C ILE A 76 4.05 2.99 -10.71
N LEU A 77 4.30 3.04 -12.02
CA LEU A 77 3.62 2.18 -12.98
C LEU A 77 3.91 0.69 -12.73
N GLU A 78 5.18 0.33 -12.52
CA GLU A 78 5.61 -1.03 -12.18
C GLU A 78 4.88 -1.54 -10.92
N MET A 79 4.86 -0.74 -9.85
CA MET A 79 4.15 -1.10 -8.62
C MET A 79 2.65 -1.33 -8.86
N GLY A 80 2.02 -0.48 -9.67
CA GLY A 80 0.62 -0.66 -10.05
C GLY A 80 0.35 -1.96 -10.83
N GLN A 81 1.27 -2.36 -11.71
CA GLN A 81 1.19 -3.64 -12.45
C GLN A 81 1.31 -4.85 -11.51
N GLU A 82 2.06 -4.71 -10.42
CA GLU A 82 2.21 -5.71 -9.35
C GLU A 82 1.08 -5.65 -8.30
N HIS A 83 0.00 -4.91 -8.58
CA HIS A 83 -1.17 -4.74 -7.70
C HIS A 83 -0.86 -4.03 -6.38
N TRP A 84 0.23 -3.27 -6.31
CA TRP A 84 0.51 -2.37 -5.21
C TRP A 84 -0.22 -1.03 -5.39
N GLU A 85 -0.88 -0.58 -4.33
CA GLU A 85 -1.58 0.70 -4.27
C GLU A 85 -0.73 1.71 -3.50
N LEU A 86 -0.46 2.88 -4.11
CA LEU A 86 0.21 3.98 -3.42
C LEU A 86 -0.74 4.61 -2.39
N VAL A 87 -0.34 4.63 -1.13
CA VAL A 87 -1.19 5.15 -0.04
C VAL A 87 -0.59 6.33 0.71
N GLY A 88 0.69 6.60 0.52
CA GLY A 88 1.34 7.73 1.16
C GLY A 88 2.66 8.08 0.50
N SER A 89 3.07 9.33 0.70
CA SER A 89 4.41 9.78 0.35
C SER A 89 4.85 10.88 1.30
N TYR A 90 6.15 10.98 1.53
CA TYR A 90 6.75 12.08 2.28
C TYR A 90 8.18 12.35 1.80
N LEU A 91 8.61 13.60 1.95
CA LEU A 91 9.98 14.02 1.66
C LEU A 91 10.79 14.05 2.94
N GLU A 92 11.98 13.45 2.91
CA GLU A 92 13.01 13.72 3.90
C GLU A 92 13.95 14.78 3.33
N ASN A 93 14.13 15.86 4.09
CA ASN A 93 15.01 16.95 3.74
C ASN A 93 16.31 16.85 4.54
N GLU A 94 17.42 17.20 3.91
CA GLU A 94 18.69 17.44 4.58
C GLU A 94 18.94 18.93 4.75
N THR A 95 19.78 19.29 5.72
CA THR A 95 20.29 20.64 5.89
C THR A 95 21.78 20.64 5.58
N ALA A 96 22.16 21.30 4.49
CA ALA A 96 23.55 21.47 4.09
C ALA A 96 24.07 22.82 4.56
N TYR A 97 25.26 22.81 5.17
CA TYR A 97 25.92 24.01 5.70
C TYR A 97 27.06 24.41 4.76
N PRO A 98 26.92 25.47 3.96
CA PRO A 98 27.97 25.88 3.04
C PRO A 98 29.19 26.43 3.78
N ASN A 99 30.38 26.08 3.29
CA ASN A 99 31.66 26.60 3.76
C ASN A 99 32.50 27.08 2.56
N PHE A 100 33.37 28.06 2.77
CA PHE A 100 34.29 28.55 1.73
C PHE A 100 35.63 27.79 1.69
N GLY A 101 35.65 26.51 2.10
CA GLY A 101 36.87 25.69 2.07
C GLY A 101 37.82 25.86 3.27
N ASN A 102 37.36 26.43 4.39
CA ASN A 102 38.07 26.35 5.67
C ASN A 102 37.17 25.65 6.71
N SER A 103 37.59 24.48 7.18
CA SER A 103 36.86 23.68 8.17
C SER A 103 36.91 24.26 9.59
N GLU A 104 37.82 25.19 9.86
CA GLU A 104 38.01 25.80 11.19
C GLU A 104 37.09 27.02 11.43
N TYR A 105 36.41 27.51 10.40
CA TYR A 105 35.57 28.71 10.50
C TYR A 105 34.19 28.49 9.91
N VAL A 106 33.16 28.80 10.70
CA VAL A 106 31.78 28.84 10.24
C VAL A 106 31.51 30.24 9.71
N THR A 107 31.40 30.39 8.39
CA THR A 107 30.87 31.62 7.81
C THR A 107 29.36 31.65 8.00
N GLY A 108 28.80 32.78 8.44
CA GLY A 108 27.38 32.97 8.77
C GLY A 108 26.42 32.94 7.57
N ILE A 109 26.68 32.08 6.60
CA ILE A 109 25.83 31.86 5.43
C ILE A 109 24.61 31.06 5.89
N GLN A 110 23.44 31.41 5.35
CA GLN A 110 22.22 30.69 5.62
C GLN A 110 22.34 29.20 5.22
N PRO A 111 21.93 28.25 6.07
CA PRO A 111 21.91 26.84 5.72
C PRO A 111 20.91 26.57 4.59
N ASN A 112 21.25 25.61 3.74
CA ASN A 112 20.43 25.19 2.61
C ASN A 112 19.64 23.93 2.98
N VAL A 113 18.32 24.07 3.13
CA VAL A 113 17.42 22.93 3.35
C VAL A 113 16.93 22.42 2.01
N ARG A 114 17.24 21.16 1.69
CA ARG A 114 16.97 20.58 0.38
C ARG A 114 16.51 19.12 0.47
N PRO A 115 15.80 18.58 -0.54
CA PRO A 115 15.37 17.19 -0.55
C PRO A 115 16.56 16.23 -0.50
N GLN A 116 16.52 15.26 0.40
CA GLN A 116 17.47 14.15 0.48
C GLN A 116 16.89 12.91 -0.21
N LYS A 117 15.64 12.57 0.12
CA LYS A 117 14.95 11.41 -0.44
C LYS A 117 13.44 11.60 -0.43
N LEU A 118 12.78 10.99 -1.40
CA LEU A 118 11.33 10.79 -1.42
C LEU A 118 11.03 9.36 -0.99
N VAL A 119 10.14 9.20 -0.02
CA VAL A 119 9.66 7.89 0.41
C VAL A 119 8.23 7.71 -0.04
N LEU A 120 7.96 6.60 -0.71
CA LEU A 120 6.62 6.16 -1.10
C LEU A 120 6.21 4.95 -0.26
N ILE A 121 4.95 4.94 0.18
CA ILE A 121 4.35 3.85 0.94
C ILE A 121 3.27 3.19 0.09
N PHE A 122 3.44 1.91 -0.15
CA PHE A 122 2.49 1.08 -0.89
C PHE A 122 1.83 0.06 0.03
N LYS A 123 0.62 -0.35 -0.31
CA LYS A 123 -0.07 -1.48 0.30
C LYS A 123 -0.63 -2.43 -0.77
N ARG A 124 -0.84 -3.69 -0.40
CA ARG A 124 -1.67 -4.63 -1.18
C ARG A 124 -2.34 -5.67 -0.28
N PRO A 125 -3.43 -6.31 -0.71
CA PRO A 125 -4.01 -7.44 0.02
C PRO A 125 -3.03 -8.62 0.07
N GLN A 126 -2.83 -9.20 1.25
CA GLN A 126 -2.06 -10.42 1.43
C GLN A 126 -2.79 -11.59 0.78
N GLY A 127 -2.08 -12.35 -0.08
CA GLY A 127 -2.65 -13.50 -0.81
C GLY A 127 -2.99 -13.24 -2.27
N PHE A 128 -2.66 -12.06 -2.80
CA PHE A 128 -2.53 -11.85 -4.24
C PHE A 128 -1.20 -12.51 -4.69
N PHE A 129 -1.29 -13.62 -5.43
CA PHE A 129 -0.16 -14.33 -6.05
C PHE A 129 -0.34 -14.33 -7.57
#